data_AF-A0A4D9D9A6-F1
#
_entry.id   AF-A0A4D9D9A6-F1
#
_cell.length_a   1.000
_cell.length_b   1.000
_cell.length_c   1.000
_cell.angle_alpha   90.00
_cell.angle_beta   90.00
_cell.angle_gamma   90.00
#
_symmetry.space_group_name_H-M   'P 1'
#
loop_
_entity.id
_entity.type
_entity.pdbx_description
1 polymer ?
#
loop_
_entity_poly.entity_id
_entity_poly.type
_entity_poly.pdbx_seq_one_letter_code
_entity_poly.pdbx_strand_id
1 'polypeptide(L)'
;MAKYTTHWGSDTESYKSGAYDPDHGAHGRTNDDSNHGTYSTADRISDSGGYAAADDISDHSAYDAADYISDHSAYDAADGVSNDGAYDAAHSVSDGDAYDAADGVSNDGAYDAAHSVSDGDAYDAADGVSNDGAYDAAHSVSNDGAYNAADGVSNDGAYDAAHSVSNDGAYNAADGISNDGAYDAADGSSDHGSYSAADSISDHSAYDAADASSSRKSIAESECKASHIGWRVVKVNLFDFSRVGEIPFNSDENTLTSSVVLGNYAYFGTENSGIIVKVNLTDFTRVGNLTLNENERQLWTSVVSEDYAYFG
;
A
#
# COMPACT_ATOMS: atom_id res chain seq x y z
N MET A 1 26.69 -10.86 -49.75
CA MET A 1 25.23 -11.04 -49.71
C MET A 1 24.89 -11.80 -48.45
N ALA A 2 24.33 -11.12 -47.46
CA ALA A 2 23.86 -11.70 -46.22
C ALA A 2 22.66 -12.62 -46.50
N LYS A 3 22.56 -13.74 -45.78
CA LYS A 3 21.32 -14.47 -45.60
C LYS A 3 21.14 -14.66 -44.10
N TYR A 4 20.14 -13.95 -43.57
CA TYR A 4 19.58 -14.15 -42.24
C TYR A 4 18.99 -15.56 -42.15
N THR A 5 19.25 -16.26 -41.06
CA THR A 5 18.43 -17.40 -40.64
C THR A 5 18.21 -17.25 -39.14
N THR A 6 16.98 -16.90 -38.77
CA THR A 6 16.53 -16.72 -37.39
C THR A 6 16.18 -18.07 -36.78
N HIS A 7 16.38 -18.09 -35.47
CA HIS A 7 16.24 -19.17 -34.49
C HIS A 7 14.80 -19.68 -34.34
N TRP A 8 14.62 -20.89 -33.80
CA TRP A 8 13.98 -21.18 -32.50
C TRP A 8 13.75 -22.68 -32.37
N GLY A 9 14.38 -23.26 -31.34
CA GLY A 9 14.19 -24.64 -30.91
C GLY A 9 12.82 -24.79 -30.26
N SER A 10 12.18 -25.92 -30.53
CA SER A 10 10.92 -26.34 -29.94
C SER A 10 11.21 -27.03 -28.61
N ASP A 11 11.04 -26.31 -27.50
CA ASP A 11 10.89 -26.94 -26.19
C ASP A 11 9.39 -27.23 -26.00
N THR A 12 9.06 -28.51 -26.09
CA THR A 12 7.72 -29.03 -25.82
C THR A 12 7.55 -29.18 -24.32
N GLU A 13 6.81 -28.27 -23.69
CA GLU A 13 6.32 -28.45 -22.32
C GLU A 13 5.20 -29.50 -22.29
N SER A 14 5.36 -30.44 -21.37
CA SER A 14 4.44 -31.56 -21.14
C SER A 14 3.34 -31.13 -20.19
N TYR A 15 2.21 -30.64 -20.72
CA TYR A 15 0.98 -30.46 -19.95
C TYR A 15 0.51 -31.82 -19.40
N LYS A 16 0.63 -32.02 -18.08
CA LYS A 16 -0.07 -33.11 -17.38
C LYS A 16 -1.35 -32.53 -16.77
N SER A 17 -2.46 -32.72 -17.46
CA SER A 17 -3.80 -32.44 -16.94
C SER A 17 -4.10 -33.35 -15.73
N GLY A 18 -4.30 -32.74 -14.56
CA GLY A 18 -4.92 -33.41 -13.40
C GLY A 18 -6.37 -33.79 -13.69
N ALA A 19 -6.84 -34.88 -13.08
CA ALA A 19 -8.15 -35.48 -13.34
C ALA A 19 -9.31 -34.72 -12.67
N TYR A 20 -10.44 -34.69 -13.38
CA TYR A 20 -11.72 -34.06 -13.02
C TYR A 20 -12.44 -34.82 -11.88
N ASP A 21 -12.75 -34.12 -10.78
CA ASP A 21 -13.72 -34.53 -9.75
C ASP A 21 -14.76 -33.40 -9.58
N PRO A 22 -16.05 -33.63 -9.86
CA PRO A 22 -17.06 -32.56 -9.86
C PRO A 22 -17.49 -32.08 -8.47
N ASP A 23 -16.97 -32.65 -7.38
CA ASP A 23 -17.30 -32.25 -5.99
C ASP A 23 -16.11 -31.67 -5.21
N HIS A 24 -14.90 -31.58 -5.80
CA HIS A 24 -13.70 -31.05 -5.15
C HIS A 24 -12.78 -30.28 -6.14
N GLY A 25 -12.16 -29.21 -5.64
CA GLY A 25 -11.40 -28.18 -6.35
C GLY A 25 -10.25 -28.69 -7.23
N ALA A 26 -9.87 -27.90 -8.23
CA ALA A 26 -8.82 -28.22 -9.19
C ALA A 26 -7.61 -27.38 -8.81
N HIS A 27 -6.62 -28.01 -8.18
CA HIS A 27 -5.34 -27.39 -7.88
C HIS A 27 -4.34 -27.76 -8.99
N GLY A 28 -3.90 -26.77 -9.77
CA GLY A 28 -2.87 -26.92 -10.80
C GLY A 28 -1.53 -26.37 -10.30
N ARG A 29 -0.71 -27.20 -9.64
CA ARG A 29 0.66 -26.82 -9.25
C ARG A 29 1.69 -27.23 -10.29
N THR A 30 2.51 -26.29 -10.76
CA THR A 30 3.74 -26.58 -11.52
C THR A 30 4.96 -26.17 -10.70
N ASN A 31 5.56 -27.13 -9.99
CA ASN A 31 6.85 -26.92 -9.33
C ASN A 31 7.95 -27.00 -10.40
N ASP A 32 8.62 -25.89 -10.69
CA ASP A 32 9.92 -25.91 -11.36
C ASP A 32 11.01 -26.02 -10.26
N ASP A 33 11.73 -27.15 -10.20
CA ASP A 33 12.84 -27.42 -9.27
C ASP A 33 14.11 -26.59 -9.63
N SER A 34 13.93 -25.34 -10.03
CA SER A 34 14.98 -24.43 -10.47
C SER A 34 15.02 -23.23 -9.53
N ASN A 35 16.15 -22.54 -9.42
CA ASN A 35 16.38 -21.33 -8.61
C ASN A 35 15.60 -20.10 -9.15
N HIS A 36 14.32 -20.28 -9.43
CA HIS A 36 13.37 -19.38 -10.06
C HIS A 36 12.00 -19.61 -9.38
N GLY A 37 11.15 -18.59 -9.37
CA GLY A 37 9.86 -18.62 -8.68
C GLY A 37 8.93 -19.76 -9.12
N THR A 38 7.90 -20.01 -8.32
CA THR A 38 6.91 -21.06 -8.52
C THR A 38 5.59 -20.47 -9.04
N TYR A 39 4.77 -21.29 -9.70
CA TYR A 39 3.53 -20.87 -10.33
C TYR A 39 2.39 -21.84 -9.99
N SER A 40 1.29 -21.32 -9.46
CA SER A 40 0.02 -22.03 -9.27
C SER A 40 -1.07 -21.33 -10.06
N THR A 41 -1.80 -22.08 -10.90
CA THR A 41 -2.86 -21.50 -11.73
C THR A 41 -4.11 -22.35 -11.70
N ALA A 42 -5.27 -21.71 -11.59
CA ALA A 42 -6.57 -22.36 -11.60
C ALA A 42 -7.54 -21.63 -12.56
N ASP A 43 -7.59 -22.08 -13.82
CA ASP A 43 -8.50 -21.52 -14.83
C ASP A 43 -9.73 -22.42 -15.02
N ARG A 44 -10.93 -21.83 -15.01
CA ARG A 44 -12.19 -22.57 -15.11
C ARG A 44 -13.24 -21.79 -15.94
N ILE A 45 -14.08 -22.56 -16.65
CA ILE A 45 -15.28 -22.04 -17.32
C ILE A 45 -16.41 -23.05 -17.10
N SER A 46 -17.58 -22.61 -16.63
CA SER A 46 -18.66 -23.50 -16.23
C SER A 46 -20.05 -22.89 -16.37
N ASP A 47 -21.05 -23.69 -16.75
CA ASP A 47 -22.45 -23.26 -16.77
C ASP A 47 -23.12 -23.33 -15.37
N SER A 48 -22.38 -23.72 -14.35
CA SER A 48 -22.83 -23.87 -12.96
C SER A 48 -21.87 -23.23 -11.98
N GLY A 49 -22.37 -22.78 -10.84
CA GLY A 49 -21.53 -22.14 -9.83
C GLY A 49 -20.45 -23.06 -9.28
N GLY A 50 -19.32 -22.47 -8.89
CA GLY A 50 -18.11 -23.21 -8.51
C GLY A 50 -17.02 -22.28 -8.01
N TYR A 51 -15.81 -22.82 -7.83
CA TYR A 51 -14.70 -22.09 -7.21
C TYR A 51 -13.36 -22.38 -7.90
N ALA A 52 -12.48 -21.41 -8.14
CA ALA A 52 -11.08 -21.65 -8.50
C ALA A 52 -10.17 -21.21 -7.36
N ALA A 53 -9.07 -21.94 -7.14
CA ALA A 53 -8.13 -21.64 -6.06
C ALA A 53 -6.71 -21.98 -6.49
N ALA A 54 -5.81 -21.01 -6.36
CA ALA A 54 -4.41 -21.14 -6.65
C ALA A 54 -3.60 -20.77 -5.41
N ASP A 55 -2.86 -21.73 -4.85
CA ASP A 55 -2.04 -21.47 -3.66
C ASP A 55 -0.66 -22.09 -3.78
N ASP A 56 0.36 -21.33 -3.38
CA ASP A 56 1.74 -21.77 -3.33
C ASP A 56 2.58 -21.19 -2.18
N ILE A 57 3.63 -21.94 -1.83
CA ILE A 57 4.60 -21.54 -0.81
C ILE A 57 6.00 -21.78 -1.37
N SER A 58 6.79 -20.71 -1.44
CA SER A 58 8.10 -20.74 -2.10
C SER A 58 9.18 -20.04 -1.28
N ASP A 59 10.40 -20.59 -1.33
CA ASP A 59 11.59 -19.89 -0.83
C ASP A 59 12.07 -18.81 -1.82
N HIS A 60 11.51 -18.80 -3.03
CA HIS A 60 11.67 -17.80 -4.09
C HIS A 60 10.32 -17.16 -4.39
N SER A 61 10.18 -16.36 -5.46
CA SER A 61 8.89 -15.75 -5.79
C SER A 61 7.77 -16.79 -5.95
N ALA A 62 6.57 -16.47 -5.51
CA ALA A 62 5.34 -17.23 -5.73
C ALA A 62 4.42 -16.43 -6.66
N TYR A 63 3.76 -17.10 -7.60
CA TYR A 63 2.88 -16.49 -8.58
C TYR A 63 1.59 -17.31 -8.65
N ASP A 64 0.54 -16.83 -8.00
CA ASP A 64 -0.72 -17.55 -7.89
C ASP A 64 -1.84 -16.82 -8.63
N ALA A 65 -2.55 -17.54 -9.50
CA ALA A 65 -3.61 -16.96 -10.33
C ALA A 65 -4.84 -17.86 -10.43
N ALA A 66 -6.01 -17.33 -10.09
CA ALA A 66 -7.30 -17.98 -10.24
C ALA A 66 -8.19 -17.17 -11.20
N ASP A 67 -8.78 -17.85 -12.19
CA ASP A 67 -9.70 -17.25 -13.18
C ASP A 67 -10.91 -18.15 -13.39
N TYR A 68 -12.11 -17.64 -13.13
CA TYR A 68 -13.35 -18.37 -13.27
C TYR A 68 -14.48 -17.59 -13.95
N ILE A 69 -14.93 -18.14 -15.07
CA ILE A 69 -16.08 -17.63 -15.82
C ILE A 69 -17.28 -18.56 -15.61
N SER A 70 -18.42 -18.02 -15.19
CA SER A 70 -19.61 -18.83 -14.90
C SER A 70 -20.95 -18.14 -15.23
N ASP A 71 -21.91 -18.92 -15.73
CA ASP A 71 -23.31 -18.46 -15.93
C ASP A 71 -24.12 -18.41 -14.60
N HIS A 72 -23.46 -18.70 -13.48
CA HIS A 72 -23.94 -18.69 -12.10
C HIS A 72 -22.81 -18.17 -11.20
N SER A 73 -22.97 -18.17 -9.87
CA SER A 73 -21.97 -17.60 -8.97
C SER A 73 -20.54 -18.16 -9.14
N ALA A 74 -19.54 -17.26 -9.12
CA ALA A 74 -18.11 -17.55 -9.26
C ALA A 74 -17.36 -17.15 -7.97
N TYR A 75 -16.30 -17.89 -7.64
CA TYR A 75 -15.50 -17.70 -6.43
C TYR A 75 -14.03 -18.01 -6.72
N ASP A 76 -13.16 -17.01 -6.73
CA ASP A 76 -11.73 -17.20 -6.96
C ASP A 76 -10.88 -16.77 -5.76
N ALA A 77 -9.83 -17.54 -5.51
CA ALA A 77 -8.85 -17.26 -4.46
C ALA A 77 -7.43 -17.50 -4.98
N ALA A 78 -6.53 -16.57 -4.72
CA ALA A 78 -5.10 -16.70 -4.99
C ALA A 78 -4.31 -16.37 -3.72
N ASP A 79 -3.55 -17.34 -3.21
CA ASP A 79 -2.87 -17.22 -1.91
C ASP A 79 -1.38 -17.62 -2.02
N GLY A 80 -0.48 -16.63 -1.95
CA GLY A 80 0.95 -16.81 -2.14
C GLY A 80 1.79 -16.50 -0.90
N VAL A 81 2.72 -17.39 -0.55
CA VAL A 81 3.73 -17.12 0.49
C VAL A 81 5.14 -17.28 -0.05
N SER A 82 5.96 -16.23 0.06
CA SER A 82 7.29 -16.17 -0.53
C SER A 82 8.34 -15.52 0.37
N ASN A 83 9.63 -15.79 0.12
CA ASN A 83 10.70 -14.91 0.62
C ASN A 83 11.04 -13.77 -0.35
N ASP A 84 10.93 -13.96 -1.67
CA ASP A 84 11.41 -13.00 -2.70
C ASP A 84 10.27 -12.18 -3.35
N GLY A 85 9.01 -12.62 -3.30
CA GLY A 85 7.88 -11.91 -3.90
C GLY A 85 6.62 -12.78 -3.99
N ALA A 86 5.50 -12.34 -3.42
CA ALA A 86 4.18 -12.95 -3.62
C ALA A 86 3.40 -12.11 -4.64
N TYR A 87 2.71 -12.78 -5.56
CA TYR A 87 2.05 -12.15 -6.71
C TYR A 87 0.75 -12.89 -6.98
N ASP A 88 -0.33 -12.41 -6.36
CA ASP A 88 -1.57 -13.17 -6.26
C ASP A 88 -2.70 -12.44 -6.98
N ALA A 89 -3.40 -13.16 -7.86
CA ALA A 89 -4.44 -12.59 -8.71
C ALA A 89 -5.68 -13.48 -8.80
N ALA A 90 -6.83 -12.96 -8.39
CA ALA A 90 -8.12 -13.61 -8.51
C ALA A 90 -9.04 -12.83 -9.45
N HIS A 91 -9.72 -13.51 -10.37
CA HIS A 91 -10.56 -12.88 -11.38
C HIS A 91 -11.78 -13.71 -11.77
N SER A 92 -12.96 -13.24 -11.37
CA SER A 92 -14.24 -13.86 -11.70
C SER A 92 -15.06 -13.07 -12.71
N VAL A 93 -15.77 -13.78 -13.59
CA VAL A 93 -16.87 -13.23 -14.41
C VAL A 93 -18.10 -14.08 -14.24
N SER A 94 -19.22 -13.48 -13.81
CA SER A 94 -20.41 -14.21 -13.38
C SER A 94 -21.72 -13.56 -13.84
N ASP A 95 -22.67 -14.37 -14.31
CA ASP A 95 -24.08 -13.94 -14.44
C ASP A 95 -24.82 -13.97 -13.07
N GLY A 96 -24.25 -14.67 -12.08
CA GLY A 96 -24.71 -14.70 -10.69
C GLY A 96 -23.90 -13.74 -9.84
N ASP A 97 -23.54 -14.13 -8.61
CA ASP A 97 -22.62 -13.35 -7.76
C ASP A 97 -21.15 -13.65 -8.10
N ALA A 98 -20.22 -12.75 -7.79
CA ALA A 98 -18.78 -12.97 -7.95
C ALA A 98 -18.02 -12.61 -6.66
N TYR A 99 -17.00 -13.40 -6.35
CA TYR A 99 -16.20 -13.26 -5.12
C TYR A 99 -14.73 -13.56 -5.41
N ASP A 100 -13.87 -12.55 -5.34
CA ASP A 100 -12.43 -12.72 -5.55
C ASP A 100 -11.63 -12.31 -4.32
N ALA A 101 -10.64 -13.13 -3.96
CA ALA A 101 -9.69 -12.85 -2.89
C ALA A 101 -8.26 -13.10 -3.37
N ALA A 102 -7.36 -12.16 -3.09
CA ALA A 102 -5.94 -12.30 -3.37
C ALA A 102 -5.14 -11.95 -2.11
N ASP A 103 -4.38 -12.91 -1.57
CA ASP A 103 -3.70 -12.78 -0.28
C ASP A 103 -2.21 -13.14 -0.40
N GLY A 104 -1.34 -12.14 -0.29
CA GLY A 104 0.10 -12.30 -0.48
C GLY A 104 0.94 -12.03 0.76
N VAL A 105 1.87 -12.93 1.07
CA VAL A 105 2.84 -12.74 2.15
C VAL A 105 4.28 -12.90 1.67
N SER A 106 5.10 -11.88 1.84
CA SER A 106 6.46 -11.85 1.32
C SER A 106 7.46 -11.13 2.23
N ASN A 107 8.77 -11.30 2.00
CA ASN A 107 9.75 -10.36 2.55
C ASN A 107 10.02 -9.21 1.57
N ASP A 108 10.20 -9.50 0.29
CA ASP A 108 10.68 -8.54 -0.73
C ASP A 108 9.52 -7.83 -1.49
N GLY A 109 8.26 -8.27 -1.33
CA GLY A 109 7.10 -7.63 -1.97
C GLY A 109 5.85 -8.52 -2.04
N ALA A 110 4.69 -8.01 -1.65
CA ALA A 110 3.36 -8.62 -1.85
C ALA A 110 2.57 -7.77 -2.85
N TYR A 111 1.87 -8.41 -3.78
CA TYR A 111 1.24 -7.77 -4.94
C TYR A 111 -0.08 -8.47 -5.26
N ASP A 112 -1.15 -7.98 -4.68
CA ASP A 112 -2.40 -8.72 -4.61
C ASP A 112 -3.52 -8.00 -5.36
N ALA A 113 -4.21 -8.73 -6.24
CA ALA A 113 -5.22 -8.15 -7.12
C ALA A 113 -6.46 -9.04 -7.23
N ALA A 114 -7.61 -8.51 -6.79
CA ALA A 114 -8.91 -9.16 -6.92
C ALA A 114 -9.81 -8.36 -7.87
N HIS A 115 -10.45 -9.03 -8.83
CA HIS A 115 -11.26 -8.35 -9.84
C HIS A 115 -12.48 -9.14 -10.32
N SER A 116 -13.66 -8.72 -9.85
CA SER A 116 -14.93 -9.32 -10.22
C SER A 116 -15.72 -8.52 -11.28
N VAL A 117 -16.38 -9.24 -12.19
CA VAL A 117 -17.46 -8.71 -13.03
C VAL A 117 -18.71 -9.56 -12.86
N SER A 118 -19.83 -8.94 -12.46
CA SER A 118 -21.02 -9.64 -12.00
C SER A 118 -22.32 -9.01 -12.49
N ASP A 119 -23.29 -9.84 -12.93
CA ASP A 119 -24.68 -9.38 -13.07
C ASP A 119 -25.43 -9.38 -11.73
N GLY A 120 -24.97 -10.16 -10.74
CA GLY A 120 -25.41 -10.10 -9.34
C GLY A 120 -24.49 -9.22 -8.51
N ASP A 121 -24.26 -9.57 -7.24
CA ASP A 121 -23.30 -8.84 -6.40
C ASP A 121 -21.84 -9.20 -6.75
N ALA A 122 -20.90 -8.29 -6.50
CA ALA A 122 -19.46 -8.49 -6.67
C ALA A 122 -18.71 -8.13 -5.38
N TYR A 123 -17.77 -8.97 -4.96
CA TYR A 123 -17.01 -8.80 -3.73
C TYR A 123 -15.53 -9.09 -3.97
N ASP A 124 -14.68 -8.07 -3.86
CA ASP A 124 -13.23 -8.23 -4.05
C ASP A 124 -12.45 -7.85 -2.79
N ALA A 125 -11.50 -8.69 -2.41
CA ALA A 125 -10.55 -8.44 -1.32
C ALA A 125 -9.12 -8.67 -1.79
N ALA A 126 -8.22 -7.74 -1.51
CA ALA A 126 -6.79 -7.89 -1.77
C ALA A 126 -6.02 -7.52 -0.51
N ASP A 127 -5.26 -8.47 0.05
CA ASP A 127 -4.61 -8.33 1.35
C ASP A 127 -3.11 -8.70 1.28
N GLY A 128 -2.23 -7.71 1.37
CA GLY A 128 -0.80 -7.90 1.21
C GLY A 128 0.00 -7.64 2.49
N VAL A 129 0.92 -8.55 2.81
CA VAL A 129 1.86 -8.39 3.94
C VAL A 129 3.31 -8.56 3.47
N SER A 130 4.12 -7.52 3.67
CA SER A 130 5.50 -7.50 3.19
C SER A 130 6.48 -6.80 4.14
N ASN A 131 7.79 -7.03 3.98
CA ASN A 131 8.77 -6.12 4.58
C ASN A 131 9.06 -4.94 3.64
N ASP A 132 9.23 -5.18 2.34
CA ASP A 132 9.68 -4.18 1.38
C ASP A 132 8.53 -3.44 0.65
N GLY A 133 7.32 -4.00 0.59
CA GLY A 133 6.19 -3.35 -0.10
C GLY A 133 4.95 -4.22 -0.21
N ALA A 134 3.78 -3.69 0.15
CA ALA A 134 2.46 -4.29 -0.08
C ALA A 134 1.69 -3.40 -1.08
N TYR A 135 1.02 -4.03 -2.05
CA TYR A 135 0.41 -3.35 -3.19
C TYR A 135 -0.90 -4.05 -3.55
N ASP A 136 -1.99 -3.56 -2.99
CA ASP A 136 -3.24 -4.31 -2.95
C ASP A 136 -4.34 -3.58 -3.73
N ALA A 137 -5.01 -4.31 -4.62
CA ALA A 137 -5.98 -3.74 -5.54
C ALA A 137 -7.24 -4.59 -5.66
N ALA A 138 -8.38 -4.06 -5.21
CA ALA A 138 -9.68 -4.69 -5.33
C ALA A 138 -10.60 -3.89 -6.27
N HIS A 139 -11.10 -4.54 -7.33
CA HIS A 139 -11.87 -3.86 -8.36
C HIS A 139 -13.07 -4.63 -8.90
N SER A 140 -14.27 -4.08 -8.66
CA SER A 140 -15.53 -4.74 -9.01
C SER A 140 -16.37 -3.93 -9.98
N VAL A 141 -17.04 -4.64 -10.90
CA VAL A 141 -18.13 -4.13 -11.70
C VAL A 141 -19.37 -5.00 -11.50
N SER A 142 -20.47 -4.41 -11.05
CA SER A 142 -21.70 -5.15 -10.73
C SER A 142 -22.96 -4.47 -11.26
N ASN A 143 -23.99 -5.24 -11.64
CA ASN A 143 -25.31 -4.65 -11.84
C ASN A 143 -26.08 -4.44 -10.53
N ASP A 144 -25.87 -5.28 -9.52
CA ASP A 144 -26.43 -5.15 -8.17
C ASP A 144 -25.44 -4.38 -7.27
N GLY A 145 -24.86 -4.96 -6.21
CA GLY A 145 -23.87 -4.31 -5.34
C GLY A 145 -22.42 -4.70 -5.62
N ALA A 146 -21.49 -3.75 -5.49
CA ALA A 146 -20.04 -3.97 -5.59
C ALA A 146 -19.34 -3.56 -4.28
N TYR A 147 -18.52 -4.46 -3.73
CA TYR A 147 -17.93 -4.36 -2.39
C TYR A 147 -16.44 -4.69 -2.40
N ASN A 148 -15.58 -3.69 -2.20
CA ASN A 148 -14.13 -3.85 -2.35
C ASN A 148 -13.37 -3.44 -1.11
N ALA A 149 -12.40 -4.27 -0.72
CA ALA A 149 -11.44 -4.01 0.34
C ALA A 149 -10.02 -4.24 -0.18
N ALA A 150 -9.11 -3.32 0.12
CA ALA A 150 -7.69 -3.48 -0.17
C ALA A 150 -6.91 -3.10 1.09
N ASP A 151 -6.17 -4.05 1.68
CA ASP A 151 -5.55 -3.88 2.99
C ASP A 151 -4.06 -4.29 2.96
N GLY A 152 -3.17 -3.31 3.03
CA GLY A 152 -1.73 -3.52 2.92
C GLY A 152 -0.97 -3.27 4.21
N VAL A 153 -0.07 -4.18 4.56
CA VAL A 153 0.84 -4.04 5.71
C VAL A 153 2.28 -4.21 5.29
N SER A 154 3.10 -3.17 5.47
CA SER A 154 4.49 -3.18 5.02
C SER A 154 5.44 -2.40 5.91
N ASN A 155 6.74 -2.73 5.95
CA ASN A 155 7.70 -1.81 6.58
C ASN A 155 8.01 -0.63 5.66
N ASP A 156 8.25 -0.88 4.38
CA ASP A 156 8.78 0.13 3.45
C ASP A 156 7.70 0.87 2.63
N GLY A 157 6.51 0.28 2.45
CA GLY A 157 5.38 0.96 1.82
C GLY A 157 4.11 0.11 1.64
N ALA A 158 2.94 0.67 1.95
CA ALA A 158 1.62 0.08 1.67
C ALA A 158 0.86 0.96 0.66
N TYR A 159 0.21 0.35 -0.33
CA TYR A 159 -0.41 1.03 -1.46
C TYR A 159 -1.71 0.35 -1.85
N ASP A 160 -2.82 0.83 -1.31
CA ASP A 160 -4.06 0.09 -1.31
C ASP A 160 -5.14 0.81 -2.10
N ALA A 161 -5.79 0.09 -3.01
CA ALA A 161 -6.74 0.66 -3.96
C ALA A 161 -8.01 -0.18 -4.08
N ALA A 162 -9.13 0.36 -3.60
CA ALA A 162 -10.45 -0.26 -3.74
C ALA A 162 -11.33 0.58 -4.67
N HIS A 163 -11.77 0.01 -5.79
CA HIS A 163 -12.58 0.73 -6.77
C HIS A 163 -13.78 -0.06 -7.28
N SER A 164 -14.99 0.51 -7.19
CA SER A 164 -16.20 -0.15 -7.67
C SER A 164 -17.07 0.70 -8.57
N VAL A 165 -17.70 0.03 -9.54
CA VAL A 165 -18.79 0.57 -10.35
C VAL A 165 -20.00 -0.34 -10.24
N SER A 166 -21.14 0.20 -9.84
CA SER A 166 -22.36 -0.59 -9.71
C SER A 166 -23.63 0.20 -10.03
N ASN A 167 -24.74 -0.46 -10.43
CA ASN A 167 -26.00 0.27 -10.53
C ASN A 167 -26.64 0.51 -9.14
N ASP A 168 -26.67 -0.49 -8.25
CA ASP A 168 -27.38 -0.38 -6.97
C ASP A 168 -26.52 0.14 -5.80
N GLY A 169 -25.27 -0.28 -5.68
CA GLY A 169 -24.42 0.08 -4.56
C GLY A 169 -22.91 -0.08 -4.80
N ALA A 170 -22.12 0.96 -4.55
CA ALA A 170 -20.64 0.91 -4.61
C ALA A 170 -20.03 1.15 -3.22
N TYR A 171 -19.21 0.21 -2.74
CA TYR A 171 -18.87 0.03 -1.33
C TYR A 171 -17.36 -0.24 -1.22
N ASN A 172 -16.52 0.77 -0.95
CA ASN A 172 -15.04 0.61 -0.97
C ASN A 172 -14.35 0.97 0.34
N ALA A 173 -13.34 0.19 0.72
CA ALA A 173 -12.41 0.45 1.81
C ALA A 173 -10.97 0.20 1.35
N ALA A 174 -10.05 1.10 1.69
CA ALA A 174 -8.62 0.91 1.45
C ALA A 174 -7.85 1.30 2.72
N ASP A 175 -7.17 0.34 3.35
CA ASP A 175 -6.56 0.51 4.68
C ASP A 175 -5.09 0.05 4.69
N GLY A 176 -4.18 1.02 4.68
CA GLY A 176 -2.74 0.77 4.56
C GLY A 176 -1.96 1.10 5.83
N ILE A 177 -1.11 0.17 6.26
CA ILE A 177 -0.23 0.32 7.42
C ILE A 177 1.22 0.20 6.99
N SER A 178 2.01 1.27 7.17
CA SER A 178 3.44 1.23 6.84
C SER A 178 4.37 2.06 7.71
N ASN A 179 5.59 1.56 7.98
CA ASN A 179 6.57 2.39 8.69
C ASN A 179 7.08 3.57 7.83
N ASP A 180 7.21 3.40 6.51
CA ASP A 180 7.82 4.40 5.62
C ASP A 180 6.83 5.14 4.71
N GLY A 181 5.72 4.51 4.31
CA GLY A 181 4.63 5.25 3.66
C GLY A 181 3.38 4.43 3.35
N ALA A 182 2.21 5.00 3.60
CA ALA A 182 0.91 4.38 3.29
C ALA A 182 0.12 5.29 2.32
N TYR A 183 -0.54 4.69 1.32
CA TYR A 183 -1.22 5.41 0.25
C TYR A 183 -2.51 4.68 -0.13
N ASP A 184 -3.63 5.19 0.36
CA ASP A 184 -4.90 4.49 0.24
C ASP A 184 -5.89 5.27 -0.62
N ALA A 185 -6.50 4.58 -1.58
CA ALA A 185 -7.46 5.14 -2.51
C ALA A 185 -8.72 4.30 -2.58
N ALA A 186 -9.87 4.90 -2.26
CA ALA A 186 -11.16 4.26 -2.35
C ALA A 186 -12.08 5.05 -3.28
N ASP A 187 -12.57 4.46 -4.37
CA ASP A 187 -13.42 5.16 -5.35
C ASP A 187 -14.65 4.33 -5.75
N GLY A 188 -15.84 4.89 -5.56
CA GLY A 188 -17.10 4.20 -5.77
C GLY A 188 -18.07 4.99 -6.60
N SER A 189 -18.56 4.41 -7.69
CA SER A 189 -19.60 5.00 -8.53
C SER A 189 -20.86 4.14 -8.57
N SER A 190 -22.02 4.73 -8.27
CA SER A 190 -23.29 4.04 -8.48
C SER A 190 -24.50 4.92 -8.78
N ASP A 191 -25.58 4.31 -9.28
CA ASP A 191 -26.82 5.06 -9.48
C ASP A 191 -27.58 5.28 -8.16
N HIS A 192 -27.38 4.43 -7.15
CA HIS A 192 -28.25 4.39 -5.97
C HIS A 192 -27.56 4.70 -4.64
N GLY A 193 -26.32 4.26 -4.39
CA GLY A 193 -25.62 4.53 -3.13
C GLY A 193 -24.13 4.25 -3.24
N SER A 194 -23.30 5.22 -2.89
CA SER A 194 -21.85 5.04 -2.92
C SER A 194 -21.24 5.37 -1.57
N TYR A 195 -20.35 4.50 -1.08
CA TYR A 195 -19.44 4.82 0.00
C TYR A 195 -18.02 4.44 -0.35
N SER A 196 -17.09 5.26 0.12
CA SER A 196 -15.66 5.01 0.03
C SER A 196 -14.99 5.48 1.31
N ALA A 197 -14.13 4.65 1.88
CA ALA A 197 -13.30 4.95 3.05
C ALA A 197 -11.83 4.64 2.73
N ALA A 198 -10.94 5.53 3.11
CA ALA A 198 -9.49 5.30 3.08
C ALA A 198 -8.90 5.63 4.45
N ASP A 199 -8.12 4.74 5.08
CA ASP A 199 -7.49 4.94 6.40
C ASP A 199 -6.04 4.46 6.40
N SER A 200 -5.11 5.37 6.09
CA SER A 200 -3.68 5.06 6.16
C SER A 200 -3.10 5.33 7.54
N ILE A 201 -2.31 4.38 8.06
CA ILE A 201 -1.45 4.56 9.22
C ILE A 201 0.01 4.48 8.78
N SER A 202 0.78 5.54 9.02
CA SER A 202 2.22 5.47 8.77
C SER A 202 3.10 6.16 9.80
N ASP A 203 4.30 5.62 10.06
CA ASP A 203 5.32 6.31 10.86
C ASP A 203 6.01 7.47 10.10
N HIS A 204 5.79 7.57 8.79
CA HIS A 204 6.36 8.62 7.96
C HIS A 204 5.29 9.39 7.16
N SER A 205 4.89 8.92 5.99
CA SER A 205 3.93 9.63 5.13
C SER A 205 2.69 8.78 4.87
N ALA A 206 1.51 9.32 5.14
CA ALA A 206 0.25 8.69 4.82
C ALA A 206 -0.58 9.60 3.91
N TYR A 207 -1.24 9.03 2.90
CA TYR A 207 -2.02 9.75 1.90
C TYR A 207 -3.31 9.02 1.54
N ASP A 208 -4.43 9.65 1.82
CA ASP A 208 -5.75 9.01 1.65
C ASP A 208 -6.57 9.80 0.63
N ALA A 209 -7.23 9.07 -0.26
CA ALA A 209 -8.16 9.61 -1.23
C ALA A 209 -9.43 8.76 -1.31
N ALA A 210 -10.52 9.21 -0.70
CA ALA A 210 -11.84 8.64 -0.93
C ALA A 210 -12.67 9.50 -1.88
N ASP A 211 -13.23 8.90 -2.93
CA ASP A 211 -14.28 9.49 -3.76
C ASP A 211 -15.51 8.58 -3.81
N ALA A 212 -16.68 9.21 -3.73
CA ALA A 212 -17.94 8.52 -3.77
C ALA A 212 -18.92 9.33 -4.60
N SER A 213 -19.35 8.75 -5.72
CA SER A 213 -20.27 9.37 -6.66
C SER A 213 -21.54 8.54 -6.75
N SER A 214 -22.69 9.16 -6.42
CA SER A 214 -23.96 8.54 -6.77
C SER A 214 -25.08 9.52 -7.04
N SER A 215 -26.10 9.06 -7.79
CA SER A 215 -27.27 9.87 -8.11
C SER A 215 -28.22 10.07 -6.92
N ARG A 216 -28.04 9.37 -5.78
CA ARG A 216 -28.89 9.52 -4.58
C ARG A 216 -28.14 9.92 -3.32
N LYS A 217 -27.16 9.14 -2.88
CA LYS A 217 -26.37 9.39 -1.67
C LYS A 217 -24.94 8.90 -1.82
N SER A 218 -23.98 9.79 -1.61
CA SER A 218 -22.57 9.44 -1.54
C SER A 218 -21.94 9.86 -0.20
N ILE A 219 -21.02 9.04 0.28
CA ILE A 219 -20.19 9.30 1.47
C ILE A 219 -18.74 8.94 1.13
N ALA A 220 -17.84 9.90 1.28
CA ALA A 220 -16.40 9.65 1.18
C ALA A 220 -15.76 10.06 2.51
N GLU A 221 -15.00 9.15 3.12
CA GLU A 221 -14.28 9.34 4.37
C GLU A 221 -12.79 9.03 4.16
N SER A 222 -11.92 9.87 4.70
CA SER A 222 -10.47 9.66 4.61
C SER A 222 -9.84 10.02 5.95
N GLU A 223 -9.06 9.12 6.54
CA GLU A 223 -8.42 9.31 7.84
C GLU A 223 -6.93 8.92 7.82
N CYS A 224 -6.08 9.85 7.39
CA CYS A 224 -4.63 9.61 7.45
C CYS A 224 -4.09 9.82 8.87
N LYS A 225 -3.53 8.76 9.46
CA LYS A 225 -2.80 8.74 10.73
C LYS A 225 -1.30 8.56 10.49
N ALA A 226 -0.67 9.63 10.01
CA ALA A 226 0.79 9.71 10.08
C ALA A 226 1.23 10.03 11.53
N SER A 227 1.92 9.12 12.21
CA SER A 227 2.75 9.44 13.38
C SER A 227 3.80 10.42 12.89
N HIS A 228 3.56 11.71 13.14
CA HIS A 228 4.19 12.77 12.35
C HIS A 228 5.71 12.63 12.32
N ILE A 229 6.25 12.68 11.09
CA ILE A 229 7.58 13.20 10.77
C ILE A 229 7.72 14.55 11.49
N GLY A 230 8.26 14.52 12.70
CA GLY A 230 8.63 15.72 13.44
C GLY A 230 9.60 16.53 12.61
N TRP A 231 9.53 17.85 12.75
CA TRP A 231 10.52 18.74 12.13
C TRP A 231 11.89 18.31 12.62
N ARG A 232 12.76 17.99 11.67
CA ARG A 232 14.02 17.33 11.96
C ARG A 232 15.19 18.23 11.65
N VAL A 233 16.16 18.21 12.55
CA VAL A 233 17.49 18.74 12.26
C VAL A 233 18.29 17.60 11.68
N VAL A 234 18.68 17.71 10.41
CA VAL A 234 19.52 16.72 9.74
C VAL A 234 20.98 17.14 9.86
N LYS A 235 21.83 16.25 10.35
CA LYS A 235 23.29 16.42 10.36
C LYS A 235 23.86 15.89 9.05
N VAL A 236 24.58 16.75 8.34
CA VAL A 236 25.25 16.42 7.07
C VAL A 236 26.76 16.61 7.26
N ASN A 237 27.56 15.64 6.83
CA ASN A 237 29.00 15.78 6.72
C ASN A 237 29.30 16.63 5.49
N LEU A 238 29.88 17.81 5.70
CA LEU A 238 30.14 18.74 4.61
C LEU A 238 31.38 18.38 3.78
N PHE A 239 32.23 17.46 4.26
CA PHE A 239 33.41 17.02 3.50
C PHE A 239 33.03 16.15 2.31
N ASP A 240 32.07 15.23 2.49
CA ASP A 240 31.64 14.27 1.48
C ASP A 240 30.15 14.41 1.10
N PHE A 241 29.44 15.39 1.68
CA PHE A 241 28.03 15.67 1.46
C PHE A 241 27.08 14.51 1.81
N SER A 242 27.47 13.66 2.76
CA SER A 242 26.66 12.54 3.25
C SER A 242 25.82 12.92 4.46
N ARG A 243 24.65 12.28 4.61
CA ARG A 243 23.81 12.39 5.81
C ARG A 243 24.41 11.57 6.96
N VAL A 244 24.60 12.20 8.11
CA VAL A 244 25.26 11.60 9.30
C VAL A 244 24.26 11.28 10.42
N GLY A 245 23.11 11.96 10.46
CA GLY A 245 22.07 11.67 11.44
C GLY A 245 20.93 12.68 11.38
N GLU A 246 19.91 12.46 12.21
CA GLU A 246 18.80 13.40 12.40
C GLU A 246 18.32 13.46 13.85
N ILE A 247 17.66 14.56 14.21
CA ILE A 247 16.95 14.71 15.49
C ILE A 247 15.51 15.11 15.16
N PRO A 248 14.50 14.29 15.47
CA PRO A 248 13.10 14.68 15.37
C PRO A 248 12.73 15.63 16.52
N PHE A 249 11.90 16.62 16.24
CA PHE A 249 11.34 17.51 17.24
C PHE A 249 9.87 17.17 17.52
N ASN A 250 9.36 17.68 18.64
CA ASN A 250 7.97 17.46 19.05
C ASN A 250 6.98 18.11 18.06
N SER A 251 5.72 17.69 18.10
CA SER A 251 4.67 18.22 17.20
C SER A 251 4.44 19.73 17.32
N ASP A 252 4.70 20.31 18.50
CA ASP A 252 4.62 21.74 18.78
C ASP A 252 5.92 22.51 18.42
N GLU A 253 6.98 21.81 18.05
CA GLU A 253 8.31 22.35 17.72
C GLU A 253 8.55 22.43 16.22
N ASN A 254 7.53 22.88 15.50
CA ASN A 254 7.52 22.91 14.05
C ASN A 254 8.08 24.20 13.45
N THR A 255 8.40 24.18 12.16
CA THR A 255 8.74 25.38 11.37
C THR A 255 10.00 26.09 11.88
N LEU A 256 11.14 25.40 11.86
CA LEU A 256 12.43 26.01 12.24
C LEU A 256 12.82 27.09 11.23
N THR A 257 12.90 28.35 11.67
CA THR A 257 13.16 29.51 10.80
C THR A 257 14.45 30.25 11.10
N SER A 258 14.96 30.12 12.32
CA SER A 258 16.22 30.72 12.71
C SER A 258 17.09 29.69 13.42
N SER A 259 18.40 29.89 13.35
CA SER A 259 19.33 29.06 14.08
C SER A 259 20.57 29.82 14.48
N VAL A 260 21.08 29.50 15.66
CA VAL A 260 22.34 30.05 16.14
C VAL A 260 23.12 28.99 16.92
N VAL A 261 24.44 29.13 16.91
CA VAL A 261 25.35 28.23 17.61
C VAL A 261 26.11 29.01 18.68
N LEU A 262 26.16 28.46 19.89
CA LEU A 262 26.97 28.96 20.99
C LEU A 262 27.67 27.79 21.70
N GLY A 263 29.01 27.76 21.62
CA GLY A 263 29.80 26.67 22.15
C GLY A 263 29.41 25.33 21.52
N ASN A 264 29.04 24.37 22.37
CA ASN A 264 28.66 23.02 21.94
C ASN A 264 27.15 22.86 21.69
N TYR A 265 26.38 23.94 21.59
CA TYR A 265 24.94 23.88 21.41
C TYR A 265 24.48 24.66 20.19
N ALA A 266 23.48 24.11 19.51
CA ALA A 266 22.67 24.82 18.53
C ALA A 266 21.29 25.11 19.10
N TYR A 267 20.72 26.22 18.67
CA TYR A 267 19.41 26.70 19.09
C TYR A 267 18.61 27.00 17.84
N PHE A 268 17.41 26.42 17.73
CA PHE A 268 16.55 26.57 16.58
C PHE A 268 15.26 27.27 17.00
N GLY A 269 14.98 28.44 16.42
CA GLY A 269 13.75 29.17 16.67
C GLY A 269 12.65 28.70 15.73
N THR A 270 11.44 28.54 16.26
CA THR A 270 10.25 28.20 15.48
C THR A 270 9.49 29.47 15.08
N GLU A 271 8.89 29.45 13.90
CA GLU A 271 8.04 30.56 13.45
C GLU A 271 6.72 30.57 14.20
N ASN A 272 6.00 29.46 14.15
CA ASN A 272 4.60 29.44 14.52
C ASN A 272 4.37 29.20 16.00
N SER A 273 5.27 28.52 16.72
CA SER A 273 5.08 28.23 18.14
C SER A 273 5.81 29.18 19.08
N GLY A 274 6.73 30.02 18.59
CA GLY A 274 7.55 30.88 19.44
C GLY A 274 8.40 30.05 20.42
N ILE A 275 8.90 28.91 19.95
CA ILE A 275 9.71 27.97 20.74
C ILE A 275 11.15 28.04 20.25
N ILE A 276 12.09 28.03 21.19
CA ILE A 276 13.52 27.85 20.90
C ILE A 276 13.92 26.46 21.37
N VAL A 277 14.28 25.58 20.44
CA VAL A 277 14.73 24.22 20.74
C VAL A 277 16.24 24.19 20.85
N LYS A 278 16.76 23.61 21.92
CA LYS A 278 18.20 23.48 22.20
C LYS A 278 18.68 22.07 21.86
N VAL A 279 19.77 21.99 21.10
CA VAL A 279 20.43 20.75 20.66
C VAL A 279 21.90 20.78 21.09
N ASN A 280 22.39 19.67 21.65
CA ASN A 280 23.81 19.46 21.93
C ASN A 280 24.50 18.93 20.67
N LEU A 281 25.53 19.63 20.20
CA LEU A 281 26.27 19.30 18.99
C LEU A 281 27.36 18.23 19.22
N THR A 282 27.79 18.03 20.47
CA THR A 282 28.84 17.06 20.83
C THR A 282 28.35 15.64 20.60
N ASP A 283 27.14 15.35 21.08
CA ASP A 283 26.51 14.04 21.02
C ASP A 283 25.28 14.00 20.09
N PHE A 284 24.90 15.15 19.51
CA PHE A 284 23.76 15.30 18.61
C PHE A 284 22.42 14.89 19.25
N THR A 285 22.15 15.44 20.43
CA THR A 285 20.92 15.16 21.22
C THR A 285 20.08 16.41 21.46
N ARG A 286 18.75 16.25 21.52
CA ARG A 286 17.82 17.32 21.95
C ARG A 286 17.93 17.51 23.47
N VAL A 287 18.22 18.73 23.90
CA VAL A 287 18.43 19.07 25.32
C VAL A 287 17.15 19.56 25.98
N GLY A 288 16.30 20.29 25.24
CA GLY A 288 15.06 20.86 25.75
C GLY A 288 14.61 22.04 24.89
N ASN A 289 13.58 22.77 25.36
CA ASN A 289 13.04 23.92 24.66
C ASN A 289 12.73 25.09 25.62
N LEU A 290 12.50 26.25 25.04
CA LEU A 290 12.00 27.45 25.71
C LEU A 290 10.81 28.00 24.92
N THR A 291 9.64 28.05 25.54
CA THR A 291 8.44 28.71 24.99
C THR A 291 8.46 30.20 25.34
N LEU A 292 8.34 31.06 24.33
CA LEU A 292 8.25 32.51 24.50
C LEU A 292 6.80 32.97 24.76
N ASN A 293 6.61 34.25 25.04
CA ASN A 293 5.27 34.77 25.28
C ASN A 293 4.39 34.71 24.02
N GLU A 294 3.08 34.76 24.18
CA GLU A 294 2.10 34.59 23.09
C GLU A 294 2.30 35.56 21.91
N ASN A 295 2.86 36.75 22.16
CA ASN A 295 3.14 37.80 21.17
C ASN A 295 4.59 37.79 20.64
N GLU A 296 5.42 36.81 21.03
CA GLU A 296 6.84 36.69 20.67
C GLU A 296 7.05 35.48 19.74
N ARG A 297 6.32 35.50 18.62
CA ARG A 297 6.37 34.47 17.57
C ARG A 297 7.23 34.96 16.40
N GLN A 298 7.33 34.16 15.35
CA GLN A 298 8.00 34.51 14.08
C GLN A 298 9.49 34.77 14.24
N LEU A 299 10.22 33.78 14.77
CA LEU A 299 11.66 33.87 15.01
C LEU A 299 12.43 33.69 13.68
N TRP A 300 12.46 34.71 12.83
CA TRP A 300 13.08 34.65 11.50
C TRP A 300 14.58 34.89 11.52
N THR A 301 15.04 35.61 12.52
CA THR A 301 16.43 36.01 12.66
C THR A 301 16.94 35.61 14.03
N SER A 302 18.23 35.31 14.08
CA SER A 302 18.90 35.04 15.33
C SER A 302 20.33 35.56 15.29
N VAL A 303 20.78 36.14 16.40
CA VAL A 303 22.15 36.58 16.60
C VAL A 303 22.63 36.18 17.99
N VAL A 304 23.92 35.90 18.12
CA VAL A 304 24.58 35.60 19.39
C VAL A 304 25.55 36.72 19.75
N SER A 305 25.56 37.12 21.02
CA SER A 305 26.54 38.03 21.59
C SER A 305 26.85 37.59 23.02
N GLU A 306 28.14 37.31 23.28
CA GLU A 306 28.61 36.78 24.56
C GLU A 306 27.79 35.54 24.99
N ASP A 307 27.14 35.59 26.15
CA ASP A 307 26.34 34.49 26.72
C ASP A 307 24.85 34.55 26.32
N TYR A 308 24.49 35.40 25.35
CA TYR A 308 23.09 35.65 24.99
C TYR A 308 22.82 35.38 23.51
N ALA A 309 21.65 34.78 23.24
CA ALA A 309 21.06 34.66 21.92
C ALA A 309 19.82 35.56 21.84
N TYR A 310 19.68 36.28 20.72
CA TYR A 310 18.58 37.18 20.43
C TYR A 310 17.85 36.62 19.21
N PHE A 311 16.54 36.42 19.32
CA PHE A 311 15.68 35.94 18.26
C PHE A 311 14.63 37.01 17.94
N GLY A 312 14.29 37.20 16.68
CA GLY A 312 13.25 38.13 16.25
C GLY A 312 12.94 38.10 14.78
#